data_AF-A0A7W7H227-F1
#
_entry.id   AF-A0A7W7H227-F1
#
_cell.length_a   1.000
_cell.length_b   1.000
_cell.length_c   1.000
_cell.angle_alpha   90.00
_cell.angle_beta   90.00
_cell.angle_gamma   90.00
#
_symmetry.space_group_name_H-M   'P 1'
#
loop_
_entity.id
_entity.type
_entity.pdbx_description
1 polymer ?
#
loop_
_entity_poly.entity_id
_entity_poly.type
_entity_poly.pdbx_seq_one_letter_code
_entity_poly.pdbx_strand_id
1 'polypeptide(L)'
;MGFPWRDAAQILDGLLRRYDVDPDHVHDVPAAWQAFTAFLALPVDGLEPVENDADGFMVQWGRYSWNDRLPSVAFTRQFAVDVRDAWTAPEDWYQPELWQVNLEMVFPDTPELAGVGRSSPADTGLDFSAPGPERNRAIRAVEQELARQPALQAAWASSPARSGVTLYAAD
;
A
#
# COMPACT_ATOMS: atom_id res chain seq x y z
N MET A 1 -12.65 -16.13 8.50
CA MET A 1 -11.79 -15.73 9.62
C MET A 1 -10.57 -15.08 9.00
N GLY A 2 -10.35 -13.80 9.30
CA GLY A 2 -9.22 -13.05 8.81
C GLY A 2 -7.96 -13.28 9.64
N PHE A 3 -6.94 -12.49 9.36
CA PHE A 3 -5.82 -12.31 10.27
C PHE A 3 -6.00 -10.97 11.02
N PRO A 4 -5.49 -10.83 12.27
CA PRO A 4 -5.56 -9.56 12.99
C PRO A 4 -4.81 -8.45 12.23
N TRP A 5 -5.40 -7.26 12.09
CA TRP A 5 -4.76 -6.16 11.35
C TRP A 5 -3.35 -5.80 11.87
N ARG A 6 -3.05 -6.04 13.15
CA ARG A 6 -1.73 -5.79 13.74
C ARG A 6 -0.64 -6.68 13.14
N ASP A 7 -1.01 -7.83 12.63
CA ASP A 7 -0.08 -8.78 12.01
C ASP A 7 0.15 -8.44 10.52
N ALA A 8 -0.54 -7.45 9.98
CA ALA A 8 -0.60 -7.18 8.54
C ALA A 8 0.77 -6.94 7.89
N ALA A 9 1.67 -6.20 8.54
CA ALA A 9 3.03 -6.02 8.06
C ALA A 9 3.77 -7.37 7.97
N GLN A 10 3.69 -8.19 9.02
CA GLN A 10 4.32 -9.52 9.06
C GLN A 10 3.73 -10.46 8.01
N ILE A 11 2.42 -10.38 7.76
CA ILE A 11 1.74 -11.18 6.74
C ILE A 11 2.20 -10.78 5.33
N LEU A 12 2.30 -9.48 5.04
CA LEU A 12 2.83 -9.00 3.74
C LEU A 12 4.29 -9.44 3.56
N ASP A 13 5.10 -9.31 4.59
CA ASP A 13 6.48 -9.81 4.66
C ASP A 13 6.59 -11.31 4.32
N GLY A 14 5.71 -12.12 4.90
CA GLY A 14 5.65 -13.54 4.64
C GLY A 14 5.21 -13.87 3.23
N LEU A 15 4.31 -13.07 2.65
CA LEU A 15 3.87 -13.22 1.26
C LEU A 15 4.98 -12.82 0.28
N LEU A 16 5.66 -11.69 0.48
CA LEU A 16 6.78 -11.27 -0.37
C LEU A 16 7.83 -12.39 -0.48
N ARG A 17 8.22 -13.00 0.64
CA ARG A 17 9.18 -14.11 0.64
C ARG A 17 8.68 -15.36 -0.10
N ARG A 18 7.36 -15.62 -0.12
CA ARG A 18 6.78 -16.73 -0.93
C ARG A 18 6.82 -16.46 -2.42
N TYR A 19 6.85 -15.20 -2.82
CA TYR A 19 7.03 -14.76 -4.20
C TYR A 19 8.52 -14.51 -4.53
N ASP A 20 9.44 -15.02 -3.70
CA ASP A 20 10.90 -14.87 -3.86
C ASP A 20 11.39 -13.41 -3.79
N VAL A 21 10.65 -12.55 -3.07
CA VAL A 21 11.01 -11.14 -2.86
C VAL A 21 11.45 -10.93 -1.40
N ASP A 22 12.65 -10.37 -1.20
CA ASP A 22 13.11 -9.89 0.10
C ASP A 22 12.47 -8.53 0.41
N PRO A 23 11.67 -8.36 1.49
CA PRO A 23 11.04 -7.10 1.84
C PRO A 23 12.03 -5.93 2.02
N ASP A 24 13.23 -6.21 2.52
CA ASP A 24 14.26 -5.19 2.77
C ASP A 24 15.11 -4.88 1.51
N HIS A 25 15.02 -5.75 0.49
CA HIS A 25 15.77 -5.66 -0.76
C HIS A 25 14.93 -6.14 -1.96
N VAL A 26 13.82 -5.46 -2.21
CA VAL A 26 12.98 -5.74 -3.38
C VAL A 26 13.83 -5.57 -4.65
N HIS A 27 13.92 -6.63 -5.45
CA HIS A 27 14.66 -6.63 -6.71
C HIS A 27 13.74 -6.77 -7.94
N ASP A 28 12.51 -7.28 -7.74
CA ASP A 28 11.49 -7.51 -8.75
C ASP A 28 10.17 -6.86 -8.28
N VAL A 29 9.88 -5.66 -8.80
CA VAL A 29 8.66 -4.90 -8.48
C VAL A 29 7.39 -5.62 -8.97
N PRO A 30 7.34 -6.22 -10.18
CA PRO A 30 6.23 -7.06 -10.60
C PRO A 30 5.91 -8.20 -9.63
N ALA A 31 6.92 -8.92 -9.14
CA ALA A 31 6.73 -9.98 -8.15
C ALA A 31 6.24 -9.42 -6.80
N ALA A 32 6.77 -8.28 -6.37
CA ALA A 32 6.30 -7.59 -5.17
C ALA A 32 4.82 -7.17 -5.29
N TRP A 33 4.40 -6.70 -6.46
CA TRP A 33 3.00 -6.38 -6.75
C TRP A 33 2.11 -7.62 -6.72
N GLN A 34 2.57 -8.76 -7.25
CA GLN A 34 1.82 -10.02 -7.15
C GLN A 34 1.65 -10.48 -5.69
N ALA A 35 2.69 -10.36 -4.86
CA ALA A 35 2.60 -10.63 -3.43
C ALA A 35 1.61 -9.68 -2.75
N PHE A 36 1.65 -8.38 -3.09
CA PHE A 36 0.74 -7.38 -2.56
C PHE A 36 -0.73 -7.63 -2.98
N THR A 37 -1.00 -7.98 -4.23
CA THR A 37 -2.35 -8.33 -4.68
C THR A 37 -2.88 -9.60 -4.01
N ALA A 38 -2.02 -10.59 -3.74
CA ALA A 38 -2.38 -11.74 -2.91
C ALA A 38 -2.70 -11.34 -1.47
N PHE A 39 -1.94 -10.40 -0.91
CA PHE A 39 -2.21 -9.81 0.40
C PHE A 39 -3.57 -9.10 0.44
N LEU A 40 -3.90 -8.29 -0.57
CA LEU A 40 -5.19 -7.59 -0.70
C LEU A 40 -6.41 -8.52 -0.75
N ALA A 41 -6.22 -9.79 -1.15
CA ALA A 41 -7.28 -10.79 -1.18
C ALA A 41 -7.55 -11.44 0.19
N LEU A 42 -6.66 -11.25 1.17
CA LEU A 42 -6.82 -11.83 2.49
C LEU A 42 -7.81 -11.02 3.35
N PRO A 43 -8.77 -11.68 4.01
CA PRO A 43 -9.66 -11.04 4.97
C PRO A 43 -8.88 -10.58 6.22
N VAL A 44 -9.29 -9.45 6.79
CA VAL A 44 -8.65 -8.83 7.96
C VAL A 44 -9.67 -8.71 9.08
N ASP A 45 -9.26 -9.06 10.30
CA ASP A 45 -10.07 -8.95 11.50
C ASP A 45 -9.72 -7.67 12.28
N GLY A 46 -10.71 -7.14 13.01
CA GLY A 46 -10.58 -5.93 13.84
C GLY A 46 -10.82 -4.60 13.11
N LEU A 47 -11.43 -4.67 11.92
CA LEU A 47 -11.83 -3.49 11.15
C LEU A 47 -13.21 -2.98 11.58
N GLU A 48 -13.45 -1.70 11.35
CA GLU A 48 -14.73 -1.03 11.57
C GLU A 48 -15.85 -1.70 10.74
N PRO A 49 -16.90 -2.27 11.37
CA PRO A 49 -17.86 -3.11 10.65
C PRO A 49 -19.00 -2.36 9.96
N VAL A 50 -19.21 -1.07 10.24
CA VAL A 50 -20.40 -0.33 9.78
C VAL A 50 -20.18 0.29 8.40
N GLU A 51 -18.98 0.78 8.13
CA GLU A 51 -18.66 1.50 6.90
C GLU A 51 -17.97 0.59 5.87
N ASN A 52 -18.27 0.82 4.59
CA ASN A 52 -17.71 0.02 3.50
C ASN A 52 -16.29 0.46 3.09
N ASP A 53 -15.70 1.42 3.80
CA ASP A 53 -14.37 2.00 3.55
C ASP A 53 -13.33 1.59 4.61
N ALA A 54 -13.58 0.50 5.34
CA ALA A 54 -12.67 0.03 6.37
C ALA A 54 -11.43 -0.71 5.85
N ASP A 55 -11.40 -1.15 4.58
CA ASP A 55 -10.31 -1.92 3.98
C ASP A 55 -10.00 -1.42 2.57
N GLY A 56 -9.14 -0.40 2.49
CA GLY A 56 -8.77 0.28 1.25
C GLY A 56 -7.37 -0.09 0.76
N PHE A 57 -7.09 0.18 -0.51
CA PHE A 57 -5.73 0.13 -1.02
C PHE A 57 -5.46 1.23 -2.04
N MET A 58 -4.18 1.55 -2.23
CA MET A 58 -3.71 2.49 -3.24
C MET A 58 -2.25 2.20 -3.59
N VAL A 59 -1.79 2.76 -4.72
CA VAL A 59 -0.37 2.90 -5.02
C VAL A 59 -0.03 4.37 -4.95
N GLN A 60 1.02 4.70 -4.19
CA GLN A 60 1.52 6.06 -4.03
C GLN A 60 2.89 6.17 -4.68
N TRP A 61 3.25 7.35 -5.17
CA TRP A 61 4.56 7.63 -5.70
C TRP A 61 4.97 9.07 -5.41
N GLY A 62 6.26 9.36 -5.42
CA GLY A 62 6.70 10.71 -5.10
C GLY A 62 8.18 10.85 -4.86
N ARG A 63 8.55 12.03 -4.37
CA ARG A 63 9.88 12.36 -3.87
C ARG A 63 9.72 13.00 -2.50
N TYR A 64 9.86 12.18 -1.47
CA TYR A 64 9.60 12.60 -0.10
C TYR A 64 10.88 13.02 0.61
N SER A 65 10.77 13.96 1.55
CA SER A 65 11.93 14.47 2.29
C SER A 65 12.61 13.40 3.16
N TRP A 66 11.83 12.45 3.70
CA TRP A 66 12.35 11.34 4.50
C TRP A 66 13.07 10.27 3.68
N ASN A 67 12.90 10.26 2.35
CA ASN A 67 13.59 9.36 1.42
C ASN A 67 14.69 10.09 0.64
N ASP A 68 15.33 11.08 1.24
CA ASP A 68 16.39 11.87 0.59
C ASP A 68 15.96 12.56 -0.71
N ARG A 69 14.64 12.76 -0.91
CA ARG A 69 14.01 13.23 -2.16
C ARG A 69 14.28 12.33 -3.38
N LEU A 70 14.60 11.07 -3.14
CA LEU A 70 14.71 10.05 -4.17
C LEU A 70 13.32 9.62 -4.66
N PRO A 71 13.19 9.16 -5.92
CA PRO A 71 11.95 8.56 -6.41
C PRO A 71 11.50 7.42 -5.49
N SER A 72 10.24 7.46 -5.07
CA SER A 72 9.65 6.47 -4.19
C SER A 72 8.33 5.98 -4.79
N VAL A 73 8.04 4.68 -4.63
CA VAL A 73 6.75 4.05 -4.92
C VAL A 73 6.36 3.23 -3.71
N ALA A 74 5.11 3.32 -3.27
CA ALA A 74 4.59 2.55 -2.14
C ALA A 74 3.31 1.80 -2.54
N PHE A 75 3.23 0.53 -2.13
CA PHE A 75 2.00 -0.24 -2.17
C PHE A 75 1.36 -0.20 -0.79
N THR A 76 0.17 0.40 -0.70
CA THR A 76 -0.45 0.76 0.57
C THR A 76 -1.80 0.07 0.71
N ARG A 77 -2.00 -0.61 1.83
CA ARG A 77 -3.33 -1.06 2.29
C ARG A 77 -3.69 -0.30 3.55
N GLN A 78 -4.85 0.34 3.56
CA GLN A 78 -5.36 1.14 4.68
C GLN A 78 -6.49 0.41 5.38
N PHE A 79 -6.49 0.52 6.71
CA PHE A 79 -7.48 -0.04 7.61
C PHE A 79 -8.16 1.07 8.40
N ALA A 80 -9.49 1.06 8.46
CA ALA A 80 -10.22 1.73 9.54
C ALA A 80 -10.45 0.69 10.64
N VAL A 81 -9.81 0.89 11.79
CA VAL A 81 -9.79 -0.07 12.90
C VAL A 81 -10.91 0.25 13.89
N ASP A 82 -11.66 -0.77 14.29
CA ASP A 82 -12.67 -0.63 15.34
C ASP A 82 -11.98 -0.43 16.69
N VAL A 83 -12.19 0.74 17.30
CA VAL A 83 -11.62 1.13 18.60
C VAL A 83 -12.70 1.41 19.64
N ARG A 84 -13.96 1.04 19.39
CA ARG A 84 -15.08 1.36 20.29
C ARG A 84 -14.88 0.85 21.72
N ASP A 85 -14.29 -0.33 21.87
CA ASP A 85 -14.00 -0.92 23.19
C ASP A 85 -12.98 -0.11 24.01
N ALA A 86 -12.08 0.61 23.33
CA ALA A 86 -11.05 1.45 23.95
C ALA A 86 -11.44 2.94 23.99
N TRP A 87 -12.59 3.29 23.41
CA TRP A 87 -12.97 4.68 23.24
C TRP A 87 -13.57 5.26 24.52
N THR A 88 -12.93 6.31 25.01
CA THR A 88 -13.20 6.92 26.33
C THR A 88 -13.84 8.30 26.24
N ALA A 89 -14.14 8.81 25.03
CA ALA A 89 -14.73 10.12 24.80
C ALA A 89 -16.15 10.01 24.22
N PRO A 90 -17.15 9.61 25.03
CA PRO A 90 -18.52 9.38 24.58
C PRO A 90 -19.28 10.65 24.18
N GLU A 91 -18.71 11.85 24.43
CA GLU A 91 -19.28 13.13 24.02
C GLU A 91 -18.90 13.52 22.57
N ASP A 92 -17.92 12.83 21.98
CA ASP A 92 -17.50 13.03 20.58
C ASP A 92 -18.14 12.01 19.64
N TRP A 93 -18.11 12.29 18.34
CA TRP A 93 -18.61 11.38 17.33
C TRP A 93 -17.62 10.25 17.02
N TYR A 94 -18.20 9.09 16.74
CA TYR A 94 -17.67 7.96 15.97
C TYR A 94 -16.42 8.08 15.10
N GLN A 95 -15.16 7.99 15.57
CA GLN A 95 -14.05 7.88 14.60
C GLN A 95 -13.19 6.63 14.78
N PRO A 96 -13.11 5.74 13.76
CA PRO A 96 -12.16 4.64 13.77
C PRO A 96 -10.73 5.18 13.63
N GLU A 97 -9.75 4.43 14.14
CA GLU A 97 -8.34 4.75 13.91
C GLU A 97 -7.93 4.30 12.51
N LEU A 98 -7.26 5.17 11.77
CA LEU A 98 -6.71 4.82 10.46
C LEU A 98 -5.29 4.26 10.62
N TRP A 99 -5.04 3.11 10.02
CA TRP A 99 -3.74 2.45 10.02
C TRP A 99 -3.37 2.07 8.59
N GLN A 100 -2.09 2.15 8.25
CA GLN A 100 -1.58 1.82 6.92
C GLN A 100 -0.45 0.81 6.99
N VAL A 101 -0.52 -0.18 6.10
CA VAL A 101 0.59 -1.08 5.80
C VAL A 101 1.14 -0.69 4.45
N ASN A 102 2.43 -0.35 4.43
CA ASN A 102 3.11 0.06 3.22
C ASN A 102 4.27 -0.86 2.93
N LEU A 103 4.38 -1.34 1.71
CA LEU A 103 5.65 -1.70 1.11
C LEU A 103 6.19 -0.47 0.40
N GLU A 104 7.14 0.24 1.02
CA GLU A 104 7.81 1.38 0.41
C GLU A 104 9.06 0.92 -0.35
N MET A 105 9.26 1.45 -1.55
CA MET A 105 10.40 1.20 -2.42
C MET A 105 11.00 2.53 -2.86
N VAL A 106 12.28 2.72 -2.59
CA VAL A 106 13.03 3.93 -2.92
C VAL A 106 14.05 3.59 -3.99
N PHE A 107 14.04 4.33 -5.10
CA PHE A 107 14.84 4.05 -6.28
C PHE A 107 16.02 5.03 -6.40
N PRO A 108 17.10 4.64 -7.10
CA PRO A 108 18.16 5.58 -7.44
C PRO A 108 17.63 6.73 -8.32
N ASP A 109 18.27 7.90 -8.23
CA ASP A 109 17.89 9.05 -9.06
C ASP A 109 18.47 8.89 -10.48
N THR A 110 17.66 8.38 -11.40
CA THR A 110 18.02 8.21 -12.81
C THR A 110 17.15 9.08 -13.72
N PRO A 111 17.62 9.41 -14.95
CA PRO A 111 16.84 10.19 -15.90
C PRO A 111 15.45 9.60 -16.22
N GLU A 112 15.34 8.27 -16.26
CA GLU A 112 14.10 7.55 -16.55
C GLU A 112 13.06 7.73 -15.44
N LEU A 113 13.52 7.92 -14.19
CA LEU A 113 12.70 8.14 -13.00
C LEU A 113 12.52 9.62 -12.65
N ALA A 114 13.05 10.54 -13.48
CA ALA A 114 12.94 11.97 -13.23
C ALA A 114 11.49 12.47 -13.18
N GLY A 115 10.56 11.75 -13.80
CA GLY A 115 9.13 12.07 -13.79
C GLY A 115 8.38 11.67 -12.51
N VAL A 116 8.95 10.77 -11.69
CA VAL A 116 8.32 10.36 -10.43
C VAL A 116 8.26 11.56 -9.48
N GLY A 117 7.05 11.90 -9.01
CA GLY A 117 6.79 13.01 -8.10
C GLY A 117 6.71 14.40 -8.74
N ARG A 118 6.63 14.51 -10.08
CA ARG A 118 6.44 15.81 -10.77
C ARG A 118 4.98 16.25 -10.90
N SER A 119 4.02 15.34 -10.75
CA SER A 119 2.58 15.61 -10.80
C SER A 119 1.94 15.35 -9.43
N SER A 120 0.94 16.14 -9.06
CA SER A 120 0.18 16.03 -7.81
C SER A 120 -1.32 15.94 -8.11
N PRO A 121 -2.11 15.10 -7.39
CA PRO A 121 -1.66 14.08 -6.45
C PRO A 121 -0.90 12.95 -7.15
N ALA A 122 -0.08 12.23 -6.38
CA ALA A 122 0.81 11.19 -6.86
C ALA A 122 0.42 9.85 -6.25
N ASP A 123 -0.87 9.54 -6.33
CA ASP A 123 -1.45 8.27 -5.93
C ASP A 123 -2.63 7.93 -6.82
N THR A 124 -3.10 6.68 -6.74
CA THR A 124 -4.27 6.20 -7.49
C THR A 124 -5.61 6.56 -6.85
N GLY A 125 -5.61 7.23 -5.70
CA GLY A 125 -6.73 7.27 -4.77
C GLY A 125 -6.95 5.94 -4.04
N LEU A 126 -7.60 6.02 -2.88
CA LEU A 126 -8.03 4.83 -2.12
C LEU A 126 -9.21 4.16 -2.81
N ASP A 127 -9.07 2.86 -3.08
CA ASP A 127 -10.15 1.99 -3.53
C ASP A 127 -10.54 1.01 -2.42
N PHE A 128 -11.83 1.00 -2.08
CA PHE A 128 -12.41 0.18 -1.01
C PHE A 128 -13.27 -0.98 -1.53
N SER A 129 -13.13 -1.33 -2.82
CA SER A 129 -13.86 -2.46 -3.42
C SER A 129 -13.64 -3.72 -2.60
N ALA A 130 -14.72 -4.47 -2.33
CA ALA A 130 -14.65 -5.67 -1.50
C ALA A 130 -13.72 -6.75 -2.11
N PRO A 131 -13.02 -7.56 -1.29
CA PRO A 131 -12.22 -8.68 -1.77
C PRO A 131 -13.01 -9.58 -2.74
N GLY A 132 -12.39 -9.94 -3.86
CA GLY A 132 -13.01 -10.75 -4.91
C GLY A 132 -13.08 -10.01 -6.26
N PRO A 133 -14.14 -10.21 -7.07
CA PRO A 133 -14.21 -9.69 -8.44
C PRO A 133 -14.11 -8.16 -8.54
N GLU A 134 -14.65 -7.43 -7.58
CA GLU A 134 -14.62 -5.96 -7.55
C GLU A 134 -13.21 -5.45 -7.29
N ARG A 135 -12.56 -5.91 -6.22
CA ARG A 135 -11.14 -5.60 -5.95
C ARG A 135 -10.22 -6.02 -7.09
N ASN A 136 -10.46 -7.17 -7.72
CA ASN A 136 -9.70 -7.58 -8.90
C ASN A 136 -9.87 -6.61 -10.09
N ARG A 137 -11.04 -5.97 -10.22
CA ARG A 137 -11.27 -4.94 -11.23
C ARG A 137 -10.54 -3.64 -10.88
N ALA A 138 -10.57 -3.23 -9.61
CA ALA A 138 -9.84 -2.07 -9.12
C ALA A 138 -8.32 -2.23 -9.31
N ILE A 139 -7.76 -3.39 -8.94
CA ILE A 139 -6.34 -3.73 -9.16
C ILE A 139 -5.96 -3.55 -10.65
N ARG A 140 -6.78 -4.07 -11.58
CA ARG A 140 -6.53 -3.89 -13.02
C ARG A 140 -6.63 -2.44 -13.48
N ALA A 141 -7.48 -1.62 -12.87
CA ALA A 141 -7.59 -0.21 -13.18
C ALA A 141 -6.31 0.54 -12.74
N VAL A 142 -5.81 0.23 -11.54
CA VAL A 142 -4.52 0.73 -11.03
C VAL A 142 -3.39 0.33 -11.98
N GLU A 143 -3.29 -0.95 -12.37
CA GLU A 143 -2.25 -1.41 -13.32
C GLU A 143 -2.30 -0.64 -14.65
N GLN A 144 -3.49 -0.39 -15.19
CA GLN A 144 -3.67 0.38 -16.42
C GLN A 144 -3.27 1.85 -16.26
N GLU A 145 -3.52 2.44 -15.09
CA GLU A 145 -3.12 3.81 -14.79
C GLU A 145 -1.60 3.94 -14.68
N LEU A 146 -0.96 3.05 -13.91
CA LEU A 146 0.50 3.01 -13.76
C LEU A 146 1.19 2.80 -15.12
N ALA A 147 0.61 1.94 -15.97
CA ALA A 147 1.11 1.69 -17.32
C ALA A 147 0.99 2.91 -18.26
N ARG A 148 0.20 3.94 -17.94
CA ARG A 148 0.13 5.17 -18.75
C ARG A 148 1.21 6.19 -18.39
N GLN A 149 1.94 5.95 -17.30
CA GLN A 149 2.95 6.87 -16.78
C GLN A 149 4.36 6.31 -17.04
N PRO A 150 5.13 6.86 -18.00
CA PRO A 150 6.44 6.32 -18.37
C PRO A 150 7.42 6.20 -17.21
N ALA A 151 7.41 7.16 -16.28
CA ALA A 151 8.29 7.14 -15.11
C ALA A 151 7.92 6.02 -14.12
N LEU A 152 6.64 5.69 -13.98
CA LEU A 152 6.20 4.57 -13.15
C LEU A 152 6.45 3.23 -13.82
N GLN A 153 6.32 3.15 -15.15
CA GLN A 153 6.77 1.96 -15.89
C GLN A 153 8.27 1.72 -15.73
N ALA A 154 9.08 2.78 -15.80
CA ALA A 154 10.52 2.69 -15.55
C ALA A 154 10.81 2.21 -14.12
N ALA A 155 10.08 2.70 -13.11
CA ALA A 155 10.20 2.21 -11.74
C ALA A 155 9.82 0.72 -11.64
N TRP A 156 8.74 0.31 -12.30
CA TRP A 156 8.28 -1.08 -12.35
C TRP A 156 9.28 -2.03 -13.01
N ALA A 157 10.11 -1.53 -13.92
CA ALA A 157 11.16 -2.32 -14.59
C ALA A 157 12.53 -2.24 -13.89
N SER A 158 12.64 -1.48 -12.79
CA SER A 158 13.89 -1.23 -12.08
C SER A 158 13.93 -1.97 -10.75
N SER A 159 15.13 -2.07 -10.17
CA SER A 159 15.30 -2.52 -8.79
C SER A 159 15.40 -1.30 -7.85
N PRO A 160 14.56 -1.23 -6.81
CA PRO A 160 14.74 -0.28 -5.70
C PRO A 160 16.14 -0.36 -5.10
N ALA A 161 16.66 0.79 -4.66
CA ALA A 161 17.89 0.86 -3.87
C ALA A 161 17.65 0.50 -2.39
N ARG A 162 16.42 0.75 -1.90
CA ARG A 162 15.96 0.41 -0.56
C ARG A 162 14.48 0.04 -0.62
N SER A 163 14.05 -0.87 0.24
CA SER A 163 12.63 -1.13 0.45
C SER A 163 12.38 -1.53 1.89
N GLY A 164 11.11 -1.54 2.30
CA GLY A 164 10.71 -2.07 3.59
C GLY A 164 9.20 -2.10 3.77
N VAL A 165 8.74 -2.98 4.64
CA VAL A 165 7.34 -3.05 5.05
C VAL A 165 7.16 -2.38 6.41
N THR A 166 6.19 -1.47 6.51
CA THR A 166 5.87 -0.76 7.76
C THR A 166 4.38 -0.79 8.04
N LEU A 167 4.00 -0.87 9.32
CA LEU A 167 2.65 -0.61 9.81
C LEU A 167 2.70 0.64 10.70
N TYR A 168 1.90 1.65 10.38
CA TYR A 168 1.85 2.90 11.15
C TYR A 168 0.42 3.46 11.18
N ALA A 169 0.14 4.30 12.18
CA ALA A 169 -1.11 5.06 12.25
C ALA A 169 -1.09 6.17 11.19
N ALA A 170 -2.12 6.24 10.35
CA ALA A 170 -2.27 7.31 9.38
C ALA A 170 -2.73 8.59 10.09
N ASP A 171 -2.01 9.69 9.84
CA ASP A 171 -2.31 11.03 10.38
C ASP A 171 -3.63 11.61 9.83
#